data_AF-A0A937WGZ7-F1
#
_entry.id   AF-A0A937WGZ7-F1
#
_cell.length_a   1.000
_cell.length_b   1.000
_cell.length_c   1.000
_cell.angle_alpha   90.00
_cell.angle_beta   90.00
_cell.angle_gamma   90.00
#
_symmetry.space_group_name_H-M   'P 1'
#
loop_
_entity.id
_entity.type
_entity.pdbx_description
1 polymer ?
#
loop_
_entity_poly.entity_id
_entity_poly.type
_entity_poly.pdbx_seq_one_letter_code
_entity_poly.pdbx_strand_id
1 'polypeptide(L)'
;MNREEMREIVIARLIANTCRKKRPNSLIEIARDIRWLENDLGSLKAVSETIGISTDMLGQFLSVERLSPEVQNLVAERKIDLVNIVHYMRNFDSEAQQVIAREVIEGRLSGEDIRALAPLQKSLPHLTIEQLISRIQKSRDVKVYVAYFRVPPEFKNSNELKGKFEKIVGETEIVSFTVKDYVGTLELTSAGLKKLREAAKKRNLSLRKFVDMIVSE
;
A
#
# COMPACT_ATOMS: atom_id res chain seq x y z
N MET A 1 -0.16 -28.74 -33.87
CA MET A 1 0.33 -28.74 -32.47
C MET A 1 -0.63 -29.57 -31.66
N ASN A 2 -0.14 -30.64 -31.04
CA ASN A 2 -0.97 -31.49 -30.19
C ASN A 2 -1.22 -30.79 -28.83
N ARG A 3 -2.14 -31.33 -28.03
CA ARG A 3 -2.55 -30.72 -26.75
C ARG A 3 -1.41 -30.69 -25.72
N GLU A 4 -0.51 -31.66 -25.79
CA GLU A 4 0.64 -31.79 -24.90
C GLU A 4 1.71 -30.74 -25.19
N GLU A 5 2.07 -30.54 -26.46
CA GLU A 5 2.96 -29.47 -26.92
C GLU A 5 2.43 -28.09 -26.52
N MET A 6 1.12 -27.84 -26.66
CA MET A 6 0.51 -26.58 -26.24
C MET A 6 0.61 -26.38 -24.72
N ARG A 7 0.40 -27.45 -23.93
CA ARG A 7 0.53 -27.41 -22.48
C ARG A 7 1.93 -27.00 -22.05
N GLU A 8 2.95 -27.62 -22.65
CA GLU A 8 4.35 -27.28 -22.36
C GLU A 8 4.66 -25.81 -22.67
N ILE A 9 4.17 -25.30 -23.81
CA ILE A 9 4.34 -23.89 -24.19
C ILE A 9 3.67 -22.95 -23.20
N VAL A 10 2.43 -23.24 -22.79
CA VAL A 10 1.68 -22.43 -21.82
C VAL A 10 2.38 -22.42 -20.46
N ILE A 11 2.82 -23.58 -19.97
CA ILE A 11 3.59 -23.70 -18.72
C ILE A 11 4.88 -22.87 -18.80
N ALA A 12 5.65 -23.02 -19.88
CA ALA A 12 6.89 -22.28 -20.07
C ALA A 12 6.67 -20.76 -20.10
N ARG A 13 5.62 -20.30 -20.78
CA ARG A 13 5.22 -18.89 -20.80
C ARG A 13 4.83 -18.40 -19.41
N LEU A 14 4.03 -19.15 -18.66
CA LEU A 14 3.64 -18.77 -17.30
C LEU A 14 4.87 -18.64 -16.38
N ILE A 15 5.76 -19.62 -16.37
CA ILE A 15 7.00 -19.59 -15.59
C ILE A 15 7.87 -18.38 -15.98
N ALA A 16 8.03 -18.12 -17.28
CA ALA A 16 8.82 -16.99 -17.77
C ALA A 16 8.25 -15.63 -17.34
N ASN A 17 6.93 -15.50 -17.20
CA ASN A 17 6.26 -14.27 -16.82
C ASN A 17 6.10 -14.06 -15.31
N THR A 18 6.34 -15.07 -14.50
CA THR A 18 6.01 -15.02 -13.07
C THR A 18 7.24 -15.14 -12.18
N CYS A 19 8.25 -15.89 -12.62
CA CYS A 19 9.50 -16.06 -11.88
C CYS A 19 10.57 -15.01 -12.24
N ARG A 20 10.35 -14.19 -13.28
CA ARG A 20 11.34 -13.21 -13.78
C ARG A 20 10.91 -11.78 -13.50
N LYS A 21 11.90 -10.88 -13.32
CA LYS A 21 11.65 -9.44 -13.11
C LYS A 21 10.99 -8.76 -14.32
N LYS A 22 11.36 -9.15 -15.54
CA LYS A 22 10.80 -8.59 -16.78
C LYS A 22 9.87 -9.60 -17.43
N ARG A 23 8.59 -9.24 -17.54
CA ARG A 23 7.56 -10.08 -18.14
C ARG A 23 7.51 -9.87 -19.66
N PRO A 24 7.71 -10.92 -20.47
CA PRO A 24 7.57 -10.81 -21.92
C PRO A 24 6.12 -10.54 -22.35
N ASN A 25 5.13 -11.10 -21.66
CA ASN A 25 3.72 -10.99 -22.01
C ASN A 25 2.97 -9.98 -21.13
N SER A 26 1.86 -9.47 -21.66
CA SER A 26 0.88 -8.65 -20.96
C SER A 26 0.10 -9.45 -19.91
N LEU A 27 -0.50 -8.76 -18.94
CA LEU A 27 -1.35 -9.41 -17.93
C LEU A 27 -2.57 -10.11 -18.53
N ILE A 28 -3.09 -9.62 -19.66
CA ILE A 28 -4.20 -10.24 -20.40
C ILE A 28 -3.78 -11.60 -20.97
N GLU A 29 -2.60 -11.67 -21.60
CA GLU A 29 -2.08 -12.93 -22.13
C GLU A 29 -1.80 -13.94 -21.03
N ILE A 30 -1.23 -13.48 -19.90
CA ILE A 30 -0.96 -14.33 -18.75
C ILE A 30 -2.27 -14.88 -18.16
N ALA A 31 -3.31 -14.04 -18.03
CA ALA A 31 -4.62 -14.50 -17.57
C ALA A 31 -5.24 -15.56 -18.49
N ARG A 32 -5.12 -15.38 -19.82
CA ARG A 32 -5.56 -16.38 -20.81
C ARG A 32 -4.81 -17.70 -20.67
N ASP A 33 -3.49 -17.64 -20.50
CA ASP A 33 -2.64 -18.81 -20.28
C ASP A 33 -3.05 -19.56 -18.99
N ILE A 34 -3.34 -18.82 -17.91
CA ILE A 34 -3.86 -19.39 -16.65
C ILE A 34 -5.20 -20.10 -16.88
N ARG A 35 -6.16 -19.45 -17.56
CA ARG A 35 -7.48 -20.04 -17.84
C ARG A 35 -7.41 -21.26 -18.72
N TRP A 36 -6.57 -21.22 -19.74
CA TRP A 36 -6.35 -22.37 -20.61
C TRP A 36 -5.84 -23.57 -19.81
N LEU A 37 -4.84 -23.35 -18.94
CA LEU A 37 -4.25 -24.41 -18.13
C LEU A 37 -5.19 -24.88 -17.01
N GLU A 38 -6.00 -23.99 -16.44
CA GLU A 38 -7.05 -24.34 -15.47
C GLU A 38 -8.09 -25.26 -16.12
N ASN A 39 -8.55 -24.95 -17.33
CA ASN A 39 -9.48 -25.81 -18.06
C ASN A 39 -8.87 -27.16 -18.43
N ASP A 40 -7.56 -27.19 -18.66
CA ASP A 40 -6.84 -28.39 -19.05
C ASP A 40 -6.52 -29.32 -17.85
N LEU A 41 -6.16 -28.74 -16.70
CA LEU A 41 -5.82 -29.46 -15.47
C LEU A 41 -7.02 -29.62 -14.50
N GLY A 42 -8.13 -28.96 -14.78
CA GLY A 42 -9.39 -29.03 -14.05
C GLY A 42 -9.53 -28.07 -12.87
N SER A 43 -8.45 -27.43 -12.39
CA SER A 43 -8.55 -26.45 -11.29
C SER A 43 -7.36 -25.49 -11.23
N LEU A 44 -7.58 -24.30 -10.67
CA LEU A 44 -6.51 -23.34 -10.37
C LEU A 44 -5.47 -23.87 -9.38
N LYS A 45 -5.86 -24.79 -8.49
CA LYS A 45 -4.94 -25.46 -7.55
C LYS A 45 -3.93 -26.34 -8.30
N ALA A 46 -4.40 -27.13 -9.27
CA ALA A 46 -3.52 -27.93 -10.11
C ALA A 46 -2.56 -27.07 -10.94
N VAL A 47 -3.04 -25.92 -11.44
CA VAL A 47 -2.18 -24.92 -12.11
C VAL A 47 -1.08 -24.42 -11.16
N SER A 48 -1.46 -24.01 -9.95
CA SER A 48 -0.54 -23.54 -8.89
C SER A 48 0.57 -24.56 -8.59
N GLU A 49 0.20 -25.83 -8.40
CA GLU A 49 1.14 -26.93 -8.15
C GLU A 49 2.08 -27.17 -9.35
N THR A 50 1.55 -27.06 -10.58
CA THR A 50 2.31 -27.31 -11.82
C THR A 50 3.38 -26.25 -12.08
N ILE A 51 3.07 -24.96 -11.84
CA ILE A 51 3.98 -23.86 -12.18
C ILE A 51 4.74 -23.31 -10.96
N GLY A 52 4.46 -23.80 -9.76
CA GLY A 52 5.15 -23.40 -8.52
C GLY A 52 4.78 -22.01 -8.00
N ILE A 53 3.52 -21.60 -8.15
CA ILE A 53 3.03 -20.26 -7.77
C ILE A 53 1.73 -20.41 -6.98
N SER A 54 1.58 -19.63 -5.89
CA SER A 54 0.35 -19.70 -5.09
C SER A 54 -0.91 -19.38 -5.88
N THR A 55 -2.02 -20.04 -5.52
CA THR A 55 -3.36 -19.75 -6.05
C THR A 55 -3.75 -18.28 -5.89
N ASP A 56 -3.32 -17.65 -4.79
CA ASP A 56 -3.56 -16.22 -4.54
C ASP A 56 -2.91 -15.36 -5.62
N MET A 57 -1.65 -15.63 -5.96
CA MET A 57 -0.92 -14.89 -6.98
C MET A 57 -1.54 -15.11 -8.37
N LEU A 58 -1.98 -16.33 -8.68
CA LEU A 58 -2.76 -16.60 -9.91
C LEU A 58 -4.06 -15.78 -9.93
N GLY A 59 -4.76 -15.71 -8.81
CA GLY A 59 -5.94 -14.86 -8.63
C GLY A 59 -5.65 -13.37 -8.82
N GLN A 60 -4.43 -12.91 -8.55
CA GLN A 60 -4.04 -11.53 -8.86
C GLN A 60 -3.90 -11.29 -10.37
N PHE A 61 -3.28 -12.21 -11.12
CA PHE A 61 -3.22 -12.11 -12.58
C PHE A 61 -4.61 -12.16 -13.22
N LEU A 62 -5.47 -13.06 -12.77
CA LEU A 62 -6.86 -13.18 -13.22
C LEU A 62 -7.74 -11.96 -12.87
N SER A 63 -7.25 -11.03 -12.04
CA SER A 63 -8.00 -9.82 -11.69
C SER A 63 -8.28 -8.91 -12.88
N VAL A 64 -7.49 -9.04 -13.95
CA VAL A 64 -7.67 -8.28 -15.20
C VAL A 64 -9.03 -8.52 -15.84
N GLU A 65 -9.62 -9.71 -15.66
CA GLU A 65 -10.92 -10.08 -16.22
C GLU A 65 -12.08 -9.29 -15.59
N ARG A 66 -11.87 -8.69 -14.41
CA ARG A 66 -12.87 -7.91 -13.68
C ARG A 66 -12.78 -6.41 -13.94
N LEU A 67 -11.86 -6.01 -14.83
CA LEU A 67 -11.72 -4.61 -15.22
C LEU A 67 -12.73 -4.26 -16.32
N SER A 68 -13.08 -2.97 -16.42
CA SER A 68 -13.88 -2.44 -17.52
C SER A 68 -13.15 -2.66 -18.86
N PRO A 69 -13.88 -2.79 -19.99
CA PRO A 69 -13.26 -3.00 -21.30
C PRO A 69 -12.19 -1.96 -21.65
N GLU A 70 -12.41 -0.69 -21.30
CA GLU A 70 -11.46 0.38 -21.56
C GLU A 70 -10.16 0.17 -20.79
N VAL A 71 -10.24 -0.23 -19.51
CA VAL A 71 -9.06 -0.49 -18.70
C VAL A 71 -8.37 -1.79 -19.13
N GLN A 72 -9.11 -2.82 -19.55
CA GLN A 72 -8.51 -4.02 -20.14
C GLN A 72 -7.67 -3.69 -21.38
N ASN A 73 -8.12 -2.75 -22.22
CA ASN A 73 -7.35 -2.28 -23.37
C ASN A 73 -6.05 -1.58 -22.92
N LEU A 74 -6.10 -0.73 -21.89
CA LEU A 74 -4.90 -0.11 -21.32
C LEU A 74 -3.89 -1.14 -20.78
N VAL A 75 -4.37 -2.24 -20.21
CA VAL A 75 -3.53 -3.35 -19.75
C VAL A 75 -2.96 -4.15 -20.92
N ALA A 76 -3.75 -4.39 -21.97
CA ALA A 76 -3.30 -5.06 -23.19
C ALA A 76 -2.20 -4.26 -23.90
N GLU A 77 -2.34 -2.93 -23.97
CA GLU A 77 -1.35 -1.99 -24.49
C GLU A 77 -0.15 -1.78 -23.54
N ARG A 78 -0.15 -2.43 -22.38
CA ARG A 78 0.87 -2.31 -21.32
C ARG A 78 1.06 -0.88 -20.79
N LYS A 79 0.06 -0.01 -20.94
CA LYS A 79 0.02 1.29 -20.25
C LYS A 79 -0.19 1.11 -18.74
N ILE A 80 -0.87 0.04 -18.35
CA ILE A 80 -0.99 -0.41 -16.96
C ILE A 80 -0.49 -1.86 -16.89
N ASP A 81 0.72 -2.06 -16.40
CA ASP A 81 1.39 -3.38 -16.40
C ASP A 81 1.91 -3.76 -14.99
N LEU A 82 1.23 -3.32 -13.93
CA LEU A 82 1.53 -3.73 -12.57
C LEU A 82 0.40 -4.59 -12.00
N VAL A 83 0.74 -5.80 -11.57
CA VAL A 83 -0.24 -6.81 -11.10
C VAL A 83 -1.02 -6.29 -9.91
N ASN A 84 -0.34 -5.64 -8.96
CA ASN A 84 -0.98 -5.09 -7.76
C ASN A 84 -1.97 -3.96 -8.11
N ILE A 85 -1.65 -3.09 -9.07
CA ILE A 85 -2.56 -2.04 -9.54
C ILE A 85 -3.85 -2.66 -10.09
N VAL A 86 -3.72 -3.60 -11.04
CA VAL A 86 -4.86 -4.32 -11.63
C VAL A 86 -5.66 -5.06 -10.55
N HIS A 87 -4.96 -5.74 -9.63
CA HIS A 87 -5.58 -6.47 -8.54
C HIS A 87 -6.38 -5.58 -7.58
N TYR A 88 -5.91 -4.39 -7.25
CA TYR A 88 -6.64 -3.47 -6.37
C TYR A 88 -7.77 -2.75 -7.12
N MET A 89 -7.55 -2.40 -8.38
CA MET A 89 -8.53 -1.71 -9.23
C MET A 89 -9.81 -2.53 -9.48
N ARG A 90 -9.71 -3.86 -9.47
CA ARG A 90 -10.88 -4.77 -9.62
C ARG A 90 -12.00 -4.57 -8.57
N ASN A 91 -11.72 -3.87 -7.47
CA ASN A 91 -12.65 -3.67 -6.38
C ASN A 91 -13.56 -2.45 -6.57
N PHE A 92 -13.38 -1.71 -7.66
CA PHE A 92 -14.15 -0.50 -7.99
C PHE A 92 -15.08 -0.77 -9.18
N ASP A 93 -16.15 0.01 -9.30
CA ASP A 93 -17.01 -0.01 -10.47
C ASP A 93 -16.30 0.56 -11.72
N SER A 94 -16.91 0.38 -12.90
CA SER A 94 -16.29 0.76 -14.17
C SER A 94 -15.91 2.25 -14.26
N GLU A 95 -16.74 3.15 -13.72
CA GLU A 95 -16.47 4.59 -13.75
C GLU A 95 -15.25 4.91 -12.88
N ALA A 96 -15.24 4.41 -11.65
CA ALA A 96 -14.12 4.60 -10.75
C ALA A 96 -12.82 3.95 -11.27
N GLN A 97 -12.92 2.78 -11.92
CA GLN A 97 -11.76 2.15 -12.55
C GLN A 97 -11.13 3.04 -13.64
N GLN A 98 -11.93 3.69 -14.49
CA GLN A 98 -11.43 4.60 -15.52
C GLN A 98 -10.71 5.82 -14.91
N VAL A 99 -11.27 6.39 -13.85
CA VAL A 99 -10.66 7.52 -13.12
C VAL A 99 -9.32 7.10 -12.52
N ILE A 100 -9.28 5.96 -11.82
CA ILE A 100 -8.04 5.44 -11.22
C ILE A 100 -7.00 5.14 -12.32
N ALA A 101 -7.41 4.53 -13.43
CA ALA A 101 -6.53 4.20 -14.55
C ALA A 101 -5.84 5.44 -15.12
N ARG A 102 -6.58 6.54 -15.31
CA ARG A 102 -6.02 7.83 -15.75
C ARG A 102 -4.95 8.33 -14.78
N GLU A 103 -5.26 8.36 -13.49
CA GLU A 103 -4.35 8.83 -12.45
C GLU A 103 -3.08 7.95 -12.32
N VAL A 104 -3.20 6.64 -12.58
CA VAL A 104 -2.05 5.72 -12.63
C VAL A 104 -1.15 6.03 -13.82
N ILE A 105 -1.73 6.21 -15.02
CA ILE A 105 -0.98 6.52 -16.25
C ILE A 105 -0.23 7.84 -16.11
N GLU A 106 -0.85 8.82 -15.47
CA GLU A 106 -0.24 10.13 -15.19
C GLU A 106 0.77 10.09 -14.02
N GLY A 107 1.00 8.91 -13.43
CA GLY A 107 1.98 8.71 -12.36
C GLY A 107 1.57 9.30 -11.01
N ARG A 108 0.31 9.73 -10.86
CA ARG A 108 -0.21 10.35 -9.63
C ARG A 108 -0.70 9.33 -8.60
N LEU A 109 -1.04 8.12 -9.02
CA LEU A 109 -1.39 7.00 -8.14
C LEU A 109 -0.45 5.81 -8.31
N SER A 110 -0.05 5.26 -7.16
CA SER A 110 0.69 4.01 -7.03
C SER A 110 -0.23 2.87 -6.56
N GLY A 111 0.28 1.63 -6.62
CA GLY A 111 -0.47 0.48 -6.09
C GLY A 111 -0.83 0.60 -4.61
N GLU A 112 0.01 1.24 -3.79
CA GLU A 112 -0.26 1.46 -2.36
C GLU A 112 -1.42 2.42 -2.14
N ASP A 113 -1.52 3.48 -2.95
CA ASP A 113 -2.63 4.44 -2.86
C ASP A 113 -3.94 3.76 -3.22
N ILE A 114 -3.96 2.96 -4.30
CA ILE A 114 -5.16 2.24 -4.73
C ILE A 114 -5.60 1.24 -3.67
N ARG A 115 -4.64 0.57 -3.00
CA ARG A 115 -4.93 -0.31 -1.87
C ARG A 115 -5.65 0.43 -0.74
N ALA A 116 -5.28 1.68 -0.48
CA ALA A 116 -5.88 2.50 0.55
C ALA A 116 -7.27 3.06 0.16
N LEU A 117 -7.56 3.19 -1.15
CA LEU A 117 -8.85 3.72 -1.63
C LEU A 117 -10.04 2.86 -1.20
N ALA A 118 -9.97 1.53 -1.29
CA ALA A 118 -11.13 0.67 -1.01
C ALA A 118 -11.58 0.70 0.46
N PRO A 119 -10.68 0.60 1.47
CA PRO A 119 -11.04 0.86 2.86
C PRO A 119 -11.57 2.29 3.08
N LEU A 120 -10.98 3.29 2.42
CA LEU A 120 -11.39 4.68 2.57
C LEU A 120 -12.81 4.92 2.02
N GLN A 121 -13.14 4.35 0.86
CA GLN A 121 -14.48 4.38 0.28
C GLN A 121 -15.52 3.75 1.20
N LYS A 122 -15.19 2.63 1.85
CA LYS A 122 -16.09 2.00 2.85
C LYS A 122 -16.33 2.90 4.06
N SER A 123 -15.30 3.62 4.52
CA SER A 123 -15.42 4.55 5.64
C SER A 123 -16.11 5.87 5.29
N LEU A 124 -16.04 6.28 4.02
CA LEU A 124 -16.56 7.54 3.50
C LEU A 124 -17.38 7.32 2.22
N PRO A 125 -18.51 6.59 2.30
CA PRO A 125 -19.27 6.13 1.12
C PRO A 125 -19.95 7.25 0.33
N HIS A 126 -20.03 8.45 0.91
CA HIS A 126 -20.62 9.63 0.28
C HIS A 126 -19.63 10.40 -0.60
N LEU A 127 -18.34 10.07 -0.56
CA LEU A 127 -17.32 10.72 -1.36
C LEU A 127 -17.14 10.02 -2.71
N THR A 128 -16.93 10.82 -3.76
CA THR A 128 -16.57 10.29 -5.08
C THR A 128 -15.14 9.77 -5.09
N ILE A 129 -14.80 8.95 -6.07
CA ILE A 129 -13.45 8.41 -6.19
C ILE A 129 -12.39 9.52 -6.35
N GLU A 130 -12.70 10.61 -7.05
CA GLU A 130 -11.82 11.77 -7.21
C GLU A 130 -11.55 12.47 -5.87
N GLN A 131 -12.58 12.60 -5.04
CA GLN A 131 -12.44 13.19 -3.71
C GLN A 131 -11.57 12.31 -2.81
N LEU A 132 -11.73 10.99 -2.89
CA LEU A 132 -10.89 10.03 -2.17
C LEU A 132 -9.43 10.09 -2.63
N ILE A 133 -9.20 10.14 -3.95
CA ILE A 133 -7.87 10.28 -4.55
C ILE A 133 -7.20 11.58 -4.08
N SER A 134 -7.92 12.71 -4.15
CA SER A 134 -7.41 14.00 -3.67
C SER A 134 -7.04 13.95 -2.19
N ARG A 135 -7.81 13.22 -1.36
CA ARG A 135 -7.52 13.07 0.07
C ARG A 135 -6.24 12.26 0.31
N ILE A 136 -6.03 11.16 -0.42
CA ILE A 136 -4.80 10.36 -0.32
C ILE A 136 -3.59 11.17 -0.77
N GLN A 137 -3.72 11.90 -1.89
CA GLN A 137 -2.66 12.78 -2.38
C GLN A 137 -2.29 13.87 -1.37
N LYS A 138 -3.28 14.53 -0.75
CA LYS A 138 -3.04 15.52 0.32
C LYS A 138 -2.35 14.90 1.54
N SER A 139 -2.62 13.64 1.86
CA SER A 139 -1.95 12.97 2.98
C SER A 139 -0.49 12.59 2.68
N ARG A 140 -0.12 12.35 1.42
CA ARG A 140 1.26 12.00 1.03
C ARG A 140 2.28 13.10 1.37
N ASP A 141 1.86 14.35 1.30
CA ASP A 141 2.72 15.50 1.55
C ASP A 141 2.92 15.81 3.04
N VAL A 142 2.22 15.11 3.93
CA VAL A 142 2.42 15.26 5.38
C VAL A 142 3.63 14.42 5.79
N LYS A 143 4.82 15.03 5.76
CA LYS A 143 6.02 14.45 6.40
C LYS A 143 5.79 14.33 7.90
N VAL A 144 5.50 13.12 8.36
CA VAL A 144 5.40 12.77 9.77
C VAL A 144 6.78 12.30 10.26
N TYR A 145 7.25 12.88 11.34
CA TYR A 145 8.49 12.47 12.00
C TYR A 145 8.16 11.63 13.22
N VAL A 146 8.68 10.42 13.24
CA VAL A 146 8.41 9.45 14.31
C VAL A 146 9.59 9.43 15.28
N ALA A 147 9.30 9.64 16.56
CA ALA A 147 10.24 9.46 17.66
C ALA A 147 9.81 8.28 18.53
N TYR A 148 10.70 7.29 18.65
CA TYR A 148 10.54 6.17 19.57
C TYR A 148 11.35 6.42 20.83
N PHE A 149 10.74 6.17 21.99
CA PHE A 149 11.39 6.31 23.28
C PHE A 149 10.91 5.26 24.27
N ARG A 150 11.73 5.00 25.28
CA ARG A 150 11.42 4.02 26.31
C ARG A 150 10.57 4.68 27.39
N VAL A 151 9.46 4.05 27.75
CA VAL A 151 8.58 4.49 28.84
C VAL A 151 8.89 3.65 30.09
N PRO A 152 9.19 4.27 31.24
CA PRO A 152 9.41 3.57 32.51
C PRO A 152 8.20 2.71 32.89
N PRO A 153 8.39 1.53 33.51
CA PRO A 153 7.29 0.65 33.93
C PRO A 153 6.31 1.29 34.90
N GLU A 154 6.78 2.28 35.64
CA GLU A 154 6.03 3.03 36.66
C GLU A 154 5.05 4.04 36.03
N PHE A 155 5.22 4.36 34.75
CA PHE A 155 4.43 5.37 34.06
C PHE A 155 3.08 4.79 33.59
N LYS A 156 2.02 4.97 34.38
CA LYS A 156 0.69 4.41 34.10
C LYS A 156 -0.22 5.31 33.25
N ASN A 157 0.09 6.60 33.14
CA ASN A 157 -0.83 7.58 32.53
C ASN A 157 -0.30 8.16 31.21
N SER A 158 -0.67 7.55 30.09
CA SER A 158 -0.26 8.00 28.75
C SER A 158 -0.69 9.44 28.43
N ASN A 159 -1.83 9.89 28.95
CA ASN A 159 -2.34 11.25 28.69
C ASN A 159 -1.48 12.32 29.35
N GLU A 160 -0.94 12.03 30.53
CA GLU A 160 -0.03 12.96 31.23
C GLU A 160 1.28 13.13 30.47
N LEU A 161 1.84 12.02 29.95
CA LEU A 161 3.03 12.07 29.11
C LEU A 161 2.80 12.82 27.81
N LYS A 162 1.65 12.57 27.16
CA LYS A 162 1.22 13.33 25.99
C LYS A 162 1.17 14.83 26.31
N GLY A 163 0.56 15.20 27.43
CA GLY A 163 0.49 16.60 27.89
C GLY A 163 1.86 17.26 28.09
N LYS A 164 2.88 16.50 28.54
CA LYS A 164 4.27 17.01 28.62
C LYS A 164 4.83 17.35 27.24
N PHE A 165 4.60 16.51 26.23
CA PHE A 165 5.00 16.80 24.86
C PHE A 165 4.18 17.96 24.26
N GLU A 166 2.87 18.00 24.49
CA GLU A 166 1.98 19.06 24.00
C GLU A 166 2.42 20.45 24.49
N LYS A 167 2.87 20.56 25.75
CA LYS A 167 3.42 21.82 26.29
C LYS A 167 4.67 22.32 25.55
N ILE A 168 5.41 21.42 24.91
CA ILE A 168 6.67 21.75 24.22
C ILE A 168 6.42 22.03 22.74
N VAL A 169 5.68 21.16 22.05
CA VAL A 169 5.51 21.24 20.59
C VAL A 169 4.19 21.88 20.18
N GLY A 170 3.21 21.94 21.07
CA GLY A 170 1.82 22.34 20.79
C GLY A 170 0.98 21.16 20.34
N GLU A 171 -0.29 21.13 20.78
CA GLU A 171 -1.24 20.04 20.48
C GLU A 171 -1.41 19.82 18.97
N THR A 172 -1.48 20.90 18.18
CA THR A 172 -1.63 20.85 16.72
C THR A 172 -0.45 20.23 15.98
N GLU A 173 0.69 20.10 16.63
CA GLU A 173 1.91 19.55 16.02
C GLU A 173 2.14 18.07 16.33
N ILE A 174 1.31 17.47 17.20
CA ILE A 174 1.30 16.04 17.48
C ILE A 174 0.28 15.39 16.56
N VAL A 175 0.78 14.61 15.60
CA VAL A 175 -0.05 13.83 14.67
C VAL A 175 -0.67 12.64 15.41
N SER A 176 0.15 11.93 16.19
CA SER A 176 -0.32 10.87 17.06
C SER A 176 0.63 10.64 18.24
N PHE A 177 0.09 10.08 19.31
CA PHE A 177 0.86 9.68 20.49
C PHE A 177 0.32 8.34 20.99
N THR A 178 1.17 7.32 21.04
CA THR A 178 0.79 6.00 21.52
C THR A 178 1.85 5.44 22.44
N VAL A 179 1.42 4.71 23.47
CA VAL A 179 2.29 3.94 24.35
C VAL A 179 1.81 2.50 24.31
N LYS A 180 2.70 1.59 23.90
CA LYS A 180 2.46 0.15 23.94
C LYS A 180 3.61 -0.49 24.72
N ASP A 181 3.25 -1.22 25.78
CA ASP A 181 4.19 -1.80 26.73
C ASP A 181 5.16 -0.74 27.28
N TYR A 182 6.46 -0.87 26.96
CA TYR A 182 7.52 0.04 27.40
C TYR A 182 8.01 0.98 26.29
N VAL A 183 7.28 1.09 25.18
CA VAL A 183 7.66 1.91 24.03
C VAL A 183 6.60 2.97 23.76
N GLY A 184 7.04 4.23 23.84
CA GLY A 184 6.30 5.40 23.41
C GLY A 184 6.63 5.72 21.96
N THR A 185 5.59 6.01 21.18
CA THR A 185 5.68 6.49 19.80
C THR A 185 5.04 7.86 19.73
N LEU A 186 5.84 8.86 19.38
CA LEU A 186 5.40 10.24 19.15
C LEU A 186 5.57 10.58 17.68
N GLU A 187 4.47 10.90 17.02
CA GLU A 187 4.43 11.32 15.63
C GLU A 187 4.21 12.83 15.55
N LEU A 188 5.12 13.53 14.88
CA LEU A 188 5.15 14.99 14.80
C LEU A 188 5.07 15.49 13.38
N THR A 189 4.52 16.69 13.21
CA THR A 189 4.72 17.46 11.98
C THR A 189 6.18 17.93 11.86
N SER A 190 6.54 18.47 10.70
CA SER A 190 7.84 19.16 10.52
C SER A 190 8.05 20.29 11.52
N ALA A 191 7.00 21.06 11.84
CA ALA A 191 7.06 22.16 12.79
C ALA A 191 7.18 21.65 14.23
N GLY A 192 6.47 20.58 14.58
CA GLY A 192 6.60 19.90 15.88
C GLY A 192 8.02 19.39 16.13
N LEU A 193 8.63 18.72 15.16
CA LEU A 193 10.03 18.29 15.28
C LEU A 193 10.99 19.48 15.47
N LYS A 194 10.78 20.58 14.73
CA LYS A 194 11.62 21.78 14.86
C LYS A 194 11.53 22.35 16.27
N LYS A 195 10.32 22.52 16.82
CA LYS A 195 10.10 22.98 18.20
C LYS A 195 10.75 22.04 19.23
N LEU A 196 10.62 20.73 19.03
CA LEU A 196 11.23 19.74 19.92
C LEU A 196 12.76 19.83 19.91
N ARG A 197 13.37 19.99 18.72
CA ARG A 197 14.83 20.19 18.58
C ARG A 197 15.30 21.51 19.18
N GLU A 198 14.54 22.59 19.02
CA GLU A 198 14.83 23.88 19.63
C GLU A 198 14.78 23.79 21.16
N ALA A 199 13.78 23.09 21.71
CA ALA A 199 13.67 22.86 23.15
C ALA A 199 14.85 22.03 23.70
N ALA A 200 15.26 20.98 22.98
CA ALA A 200 16.45 20.20 23.33
C ALA A 200 17.73 21.07 23.31
N LYS A 201 17.88 21.90 22.27
CA LYS A 201 19.02 22.82 22.13
C LYS A 201 19.07 23.87 23.25
N LYS A 202 17.92 24.42 23.66
CA LYS A 202 17.82 25.36 24.79
C LYS A 202 18.29 24.75 26.11
N ARG A 203 18.12 23.44 26.29
CA ARG A 203 18.64 22.70 27.46
C ARG A 203 20.03 22.10 27.25
N ASN A 204 20.70 22.39 26.14
CA ASN A 204 22.01 21.83 25.76
C ASN A 204 22.04 20.29 25.77
N LEU A 205 20.93 19.65 25.37
CA LEU A 205 20.78 18.20 25.30
C LEU A 205 20.66 17.74 23.84
N SER A 206 21.12 16.52 23.57
CA SER A 206 20.75 15.84 22.33
C SER A 206 19.25 15.53 22.34
N LEU A 207 18.62 15.42 21.17
CA LEU A 207 17.19 15.15 21.07
C LEU A 207 16.78 13.89 21.85
N ARG A 208 17.60 12.83 21.78
CA ARG A 208 17.40 11.60 22.54
C ARG A 208 17.40 11.85 24.05
N LYS A 209 18.46 12.49 24.58
CA LYS A 209 18.56 12.80 26.02
C LYS A 209 17.43 13.71 26.50
N PHE A 210 17.00 14.64 25.65
CA PHE A 210 15.90 15.53 25.95
C PHE A 210 14.56 14.77 26.05
N VAL A 211 14.30 13.83 25.15
CA VAL A 211 13.13 12.96 25.23
C VAL A 211 13.20 12.06 26.46
N ASP A 212 14.34 11.43 26.74
CA ASP A 212 14.52 10.60 27.94
C ASP A 212 14.27 11.40 29.23
N MET A 213 14.71 12.67 29.27
CA MET A 213 14.46 13.59 30.37
C MET A 213 12.97 13.92 30.53
N ILE A 214 12.24 14.21 29.45
CA ILE A 214 10.78 14.48 29.50
C ILE A 214 10.00 13.28 30.07
N VAL A 215 10.47 12.07 29.76
CA VAL A 215 9.82 10.83 30.17
C VAL A 215 10.19 10.44 31.61
N SER A 216 11.30 10.97 32.13
CA SER A 216 11.81 10.68 33.49
C SER A 216 11.45 11.76 34.52
N GLU A 217 11.23 13.01 34.09
CA GLU A 217 10.47 14.04 34.85
C GLU A 217 8.99 13.62 34.92
#